data_AF-A0A3D1PC21-F1
#
_entry.id   AF-A0A3D1PC21-F1
#
_cell.length_a   1.000
_cell.length_b   1.000
_cell.length_c   1.000
_cell.angle_alpha   90.00
_cell.angle_beta   90.00
_cell.angle_gamma   90.00
#
_symmetry.space_group_name_H-M   'P 1'
#
loop_
_entity.id
_entity.type
_entity.pdbx_description
1 polymer ?
#
loop_
_entity_poly.entity_id
_entity_poly.type
_entity_poly.pdbx_seq_one_letter_code
_entity_poly.pdbx_strand_id
1 'polypeptide(L)'
;EKIDERVVVVGINEDDIRSVGSFPIPDREIAALIQKLQIYKPRVIGIDIFRDLPVEPGHSELVKTFKSFNNIIGLEKVLPVQV
;
A
#
# COMPACT_ATOMS: atom_id res chain seq x y z
N GLU A 1 25.44 -8.17 -4.90
CA GLU A 1 25.18 -6.73 -5.11
C GLU A 1 25.20 -5.99 -3.77
N LYS A 2 25.33 -4.66 -3.77
CA LYS A 2 25.22 -3.82 -2.57
C LYS A 2 23.80 -3.24 -2.47
N ILE A 3 23.34 -2.98 -1.26
CA ILE A 3 22.04 -2.34 -0.98
C ILE A 3 22.09 -0.88 -1.48
N ASP A 4 21.03 -0.41 -2.16
CA ASP A 4 20.88 0.98 -2.59
C ASP A 4 20.19 1.79 -1.48
N GLU A 5 20.91 2.76 -0.91
CA GLU A 5 20.44 3.60 0.21
C GLU A 5 19.27 4.52 -0.15
N ARG A 6 18.96 4.67 -1.44
CA ARG A 6 17.84 5.51 -1.93
C ARG A 6 16.50 4.78 -1.89
N VAL A 7 16.52 3.47 -1.64
CA VAL A 7 15.33 2.61 -1.64
C VAL A 7 15.12 2.06 -0.24
N VAL A 8 13.91 2.26 0.29
CA VAL A 8 13.49 1.68 1.56
C VAL A 8 12.38 0.66 1.28
N VAL A 9 12.54 -0.55 1.80
CA VAL A 9 11.51 -1.58 1.77
C VAL A 9 10.77 -1.54 3.10
N VAL A 10 9.45 -1.39 3.03
CA VAL A 10 8.56 -1.48 4.18
C VAL A 10 7.78 -2.79 4.04
N GLY A 11 8.10 -3.76 4.89
CA GLY A 11 7.42 -5.06 4.92
C GLY A 11 6.26 -5.08 5.91
N ILE A 12 5.37 -6.06 5.73
CA ILE A 12 4.37 -6.47 6.72
C ILE A 12 4.73 -7.91 7.08
N ASN A 13 4.98 -8.18 8.36
CA ASN A 13 5.29 -9.51 8.86
C ASN A 13 4.22 -10.01 9.85
N GLU A 14 4.44 -11.19 10.43
CA GLU A 14 3.50 -11.80 11.37
C GLU A 14 3.34 -11.01 12.68
N ASP A 15 4.36 -10.27 13.14
CA ASP A 15 4.23 -9.39 14.31
C ASP A 15 3.29 -8.23 14.02
N ASP A 16 3.39 -7.63 12.82
CA ASP A 16 2.49 -6.56 12.38
C ASP A 16 1.05 -7.08 12.29
N ILE A 17 0.85 -8.26 11.69
CA ILE A 17 -0.48 -8.90 11.58
C ILE A 17 -1.06 -9.17 12.98
N ARG A 18 -0.25 -9.69 13.91
CA ARG A 18 -0.69 -9.91 15.30
C ARG A 18 -1.03 -8.61 16.00
N SER A 19 -0.24 -7.55 15.81
CA SER A 19 -0.47 -6.24 16.42
C SER A 19 -1.75 -5.58 15.91
N VAL A 20 -2.05 -5.73 14.61
CA VAL A 20 -3.29 -5.23 14.02
C VAL A 20 -4.49 -6.11 14.40
N GLY A 21 -4.26 -7.41 14.58
CA GLY A 21 -5.28 -8.37 15.00
C GLY A 21 -6.14 -8.91 13.86
N SER A 22 -5.79 -8.62 12.59
CA SER A 22 -6.52 -9.11 11.43
C SER A 22 -5.60 -9.35 10.23
N PHE A 23 -6.02 -10.29 9.39
CA PHE A 23 -5.46 -10.51 8.06
C PHE A 23 -6.60 -10.71 7.06
N PRO A 24 -6.62 -10.01 5.91
CA PRO A 24 -5.65 -9.02 5.45
C PRO A 24 -5.57 -7.77 6.34
N ILE A 25 -4.48 -6.99 6.20
CA ILE A 25 -4.34 -5.71 6.91
C ILE A 25 -5.48 -4.76 6.48
N PRO A 26 -6.20 -4.09 7.38
CA PRO A 26 -7.29 -3.20 6.99
C PRO A 26 -6.83 -2.01 6.15
N ASP A 27 -7.69 -1.53 5.26
CA ASP A 27 -7.39 -0.41 4.34
C ASP A 27 -7.00 0.87 5.09
N ARG A 28 -7.57 1.10 6.28
CA ARG A 28 -7.19 2.22 7.17
C ARG A 28 -5.71 2.21 7.52
N GLU A 29 -5.15 1.05 7.85
CA GLU A 29 -3.74 0.94 8.27
C GLU A 29 -2.80 1.19 7.09
N ILE A 30 -3.17 0.73 5.90
CA ILE A 30 -2.45 1.02 4.66
C ILE A 30 -2.51 2.51 4.33
N ALA A 31 -3.68 3.14 4.44
CA ALA A 31 -3.86 4.57 4.21
C ALA A 31 -2.99 5.40 5.17
N ALA A 32 -3.00 5.04 6.47
CA ALA A 32 -2.19 5.70 7.49
C ALA A 32 -0.68 5.55 7.21
N LEU A 33 -0.22 4.36 6.81
CA LEU A 33 1.18 4.12 6.43
C LEU A 33 1.59 5.02 5.25
N ILE A 34 0.80 5.06 4.18
CA ILE A 34 1.10 5.88 3.01
C ILE A 34 1.16 7.36 3.40
N GLN A 35 0.17 7.85 4.14
CA GLN A 35 0.13 9.25 4.60
C GLN A 35 1.36 9.60 5.44
N LYS A 36 1.81 8.68 6.31
CA LYS A 36 3.04 8.86 7.09
C LYS A 36 4.29 8.92 6.20
N LEU A 37 4.38 8.06 5.19
CA LEU A 37 5.51 8.07 4.24
C LEU A 37 5.57 9.36 3.43
N GLN A 38 4.42 9.94 3.06
CA GLN A 38 4.37 11.20 2.31
C GLN A 38 5.03 12.38 3.03
N ILE A 39 5.09 12.38 4.38
CA ILE A 39 5.77 13.41 5.18
C ILE A 39 7.25 13.52 4.79
N TYR A 40 7.87 12.41 4.41
CA TYR A 40 9.27 12.34 4.01
C TYR A 40 9.50 12.73 2.53
N LYS A 41 8.44 13.15 1.81
CA LYS A 41 8.49 13.59 0.40
C LYS A 41 9.17 12.57 -0.53
N PRO A 42 8.76 11.30 -0.54
CA PRO A 42 9.32 10.30 -1.44
C PRO A 42 9.01 10.67 -2.89
N ARG A 43 9.97 10.39 -3.78
CA ARG A 43 9.76 10.60 -5.23
C ARG A 43 8.67 9.68 -5.78
N VAL A 44 8.63 8.42 -5.34
CA VAL A 44 7.65 7.39 -5.73
C VAL A 44 7.44 6.45 -4.54
N ILE A 45 6.22 5.94 -4.38
CA ILE A 45 5.87 4.82 -3.50
C ILE A 45 5.31 3.70 -4.39
N GLY A 46 6.03 2.58 -4.46
CA GLY A 46 5.54 1.35 -5.10
C GLY A 46 4.81 0.47 -4.09
N ILE A 47 3.67 -0.10 -4.48
CA ILE A 47 2.86 -0.98 -3.63
C ILE A 47 2.75 -2.35 -4.28
N ASP A 48 3.39 -3.33 -3.67
CA ASP A 48 3.33 -4.75 -4.03
C ASP A 48 2.32 -5.48 -3.11
N ILE A 49 1.07 -5.02 -3.15
CA ILE A 49 -0.05 -5.62 -2.42
C ILE A 49 -1.21 -5.74 -3.40
N PHE A 50 -1.58 -6.97 -3.74
CA PHE A 50 -2.75 -7.22 -4.57
C PHE A 50 -4.03 -7.12 -3.73
N ARG A 51 -4.97 -6.28 -4.17
CA ARG A 51 -6.28 -6.05 -3.52
C ARG A 51 -7.37 -6.09 -4.59
N ASP A 52 -8.23 -7.08 -4.52
CA ASP A 52 -9.40 -7.23 -5.38
C ASP A 52 -10.69 -6.71 -4.73
N LEU A 53 -10.78 -6.77 -3.39
CA LEU A 53 -11.94 -6.35 -2.60
C LEU A 53 -11.57 -5.32 -1.52
N PRO A 54 -12.49 -4.41 -1.14
CA PRO A 54 -12.35 -3.54 0.03
C PRO A 54 -12.08 -4.33 1.31
N VAL A 55 -11.18 -3.84 2.16
CA VAL A 55 -10.92 -4.43 3.48
C VAL A 55 -11.17 -3.39 4.55
N GLU A 56 -12.37 -3.42 5.11
CA GLU A 56 -12.77 -2.48 6.15
C GLU A 56 -12.06 -2.76 7.50
N PRO A 57 -11.90 -1.73 8.36
CA PRO A 57 -12.30 -0.34 8.13
C PRO A 57 -11.35 0.42 7.19
N GLY A 58 -11.91 1.43 6.53
CA GLY A 58 -11.16 2.57 5.98
C GLY A 58 -10.90 2.52 4.47
N HIS A 59 -11.71 1.77 3.74
CA HIS A 59 -11.60 1.71 2.29
C HIS A 59 -11.71 3.10 1.64
N SER A 60 -12.66 3.92 2.11
CA SER A 60 -12.88 5.27 1.58
C SER A 60 -11.67 6.19 1.84
N GLU A 61 -10.98 6.05 2.97
CA GLU A 61 -9.75 6.78 3.28
C GLU A 61 -8.58 6.35 2.41
N LEU A 62 -8.45 5.06 2.13
CA LEU A 62 -7.43 4.53 1.23
C LEU A 62 -7.64 5.03 -0.20
N VAL A 63 -8.87 4.95 -0.72
CA VAL A 63 -9.23 5.50 -2.04
C VAL A 63 -8.94 6.99 -2.12
N LYS A 64 -9.29 7.77 -1.07
CA LYS A 64 -8.98 9.20 -1.01
C LYS A 64 -7.46 9.44 -1.02
N THR A 65 -6.70 8.62 -0.31
CA THR A 65 -5.23 8.70 -0.24
C THR A 65 -4.61 8.49 -1.61
N PHE A 66 -5.02 7.44 -2.35
CA PHE A 66 -4.55 7.21 -3.72
C PHE A 66 -4.91 8.35 -4.67
N LYS A 67 -6.11 8.93 -4.56
CA LYS A 67 -6.51 10.09 -5.38
C LYS A 67 -5.78 11.39 -5.03
N SER A 68 -5.25 11.50 -3.81
CA SER A 68 -4.61 12.73 -3.32
C SER A 68 -3.14 12.83 -3.72
N PHE A 69 -2.51 11.72 -4.11
CA PHE A 69 -1.07 11.66 -4.35
C PHE A 69 -0.75 10.97 -5.68
N ASN A 70 -0.14 11.70 -6.60
CA ASN A 70 0.22 11.18 -7.94
C ASN A 70 1.52 10.36 -7.96
N ASN A 71 2.21 10.21 -6.83
CA ASN A 71 3.47 9.47 -6.72
C ASN A 71 3.29 8.03 -6.20
N ILE A 72 2.06 7.51 -6.17
CA ILE A 72 1.76 6.16 -5.70
C ILE A 72 1.47 5.27 -6.90
N ILE A 73 2.19 4.15 -7.01
CA ILE A 73 2.06 3.18 -8.10
C ILE A 73 1.73 1.81 -7.49
N GLY A 74 0.59 1.24 -7.88
CA GLY A 74 0.13 -0.08 -7.43
C GLY A 74 0.19 -1.13 -8.53
N LEU A 75 -0.05 -2.38 -8.14
CA LEU A 75 -0.23 -3.48 -9.08
C LEU A 75 -1.65 -3.49 -9.64
N GLU A 76 -1.76 -3.77 -10.94
CA GLU A 76 -3.02 -4.04 -11.61
C GLU A 76 -2.91 -5.36 -12.39
N LYS A 77 -3.92 -6.22 -12.27
CA LYS A 77 -4.00 -7.43 -13.09
C LYS A 77 -4.68 -7.09 -14.42
N VAL A 78 -3.88 -6.97 -15.48
CA VAL A 78 -4.41 -6.82 -16.84
C VAL A 78 -4.78 -8.20 -17.38
N LEU A 79 -6.08 -8.49 -17.45
CA LEU A 79 -6.60 -9.68 -18.11
C LEU A 79 -6.76 -9.40 -19.61
N PRO A 80 -6.38 -10.33 -20.51
CA PRO A 80 -6.69 -10.19 -21.92
C PRO A 80 -8.22 -10.15 -22.10
N VAL A 81 -8.70 -9.26 -22.97
CA VAL A 81 -10.11 -9.19 -23.35
C VAL A 81 -10.52 -10.56 -23.88
N GLN A 82 -11.48 -11.20 -23.23
CA GLN A 82 -12.08 -12.42 -23.74
C GLN A 82 -13.02 -12.02 -24.88
N VAL A 83 -12.65 -12.46 -26.10
CA VAL A 83 -13.42 -12.27 -27.34
C VAL A 83 -14.43 -13.39 -27.48
#